data_AF-A0A379W8J2-F1
#
_entry.id   AF-A0A379W8J2-F1
#
_cell.length_a   1.000
_cell.length_b   1.000
_cell.length_c   1.000
_cell.angle_alpha   90.00
_cell.angle_beta   90.00
_cell.angle_gamma   90.00
#
_symmetry.space_group_name_H-M   'P 1'
#
loop_
_entity.id
_entity.type
_entity.pdbx_description
1 polymer ?
#
loop_
_entity_poly.entity_id
_entity_poly.type
_entity_poly.pdbx_seq_one_letter_code
_entity_poly.pdbx_strand_id
1 'polypeptide(L)'
;MPDMKLFAGNATPELAQRIANRLYTSLGDAAVGRFSDGEVSVQINENVRGGDIFIIQSTCAPTNDNLMELVVMVDALRRASAGRITAVIPYFGYARQDRRVRSARVPITAKVVADFLSSVGVDRVLTVDLHAEQIQGFFDVPVDNVFGSPILLEDMLQLNLDNPIVVSPDIGGVVRAALSLSC
;
A
#
# COMPACT_ATOMS: atom_id res chain seq x y z
N MET A 1 -11.81 -20.81 -10.91
CA MET A 1 -10.87 -20.00 -10.10
C MET A 1 -11.17 -18.55 -10.45
N PRO A 2 -11.25 -17.62 -9.48
CA PRO A 2 -11.34 -16.21 -9.83
C PRO A 2 -10.10 -15.84 -10.67
N ASP A 3 -10.33 -15.13 -11.77
CA ASP A 3 -9.26 -14.68 -12.67
C ASP A 3 -8.49 -13.55 -11.97
N MET A 4 -7.35 -13.91 -11.37
CA MET A 4 -6.51 -13.00 -10.60
C MET A 4 -5.69 -12.13 -11.57
N LYS A 5 -5.76 -10.80 -11.42
CA LYS A 5 -4.98 -9.87 -12.24
C LYS A 5 -4.25 -8.85 -11.38
N LEU A 6 -3.03 -8.52 -11.77
CA LEU A 6 -2.17 -7.57 -11.09
C LEU A 6 -2.00 -6.33 -11.97
N PHE A 7 -2.31 -5.15 -11.46
CA PHE A 7 -1.98 -3.87 -12.10
C PHE A 7 -1.00 -3.09 -11.23
N ALA A 8 -0.25 -2.20 -11.84
CA ALA A 8 0.67 -1.31 -11.13
C ALA A 8 0.48 0.13 -11.61
N GLY A 9 0.59 1.08 -10.69
CA GLY A 9 0.79 2.49 -11.03
C GLY A 9 2.27 2.80 -11.18
N ASN A 10 2.62 4.09 -11.15
CA ASN A 10 3.99 4.54 -11.39
C ASN A 10 4.89 4.60 -10.14
N ALA A 11 4.37 4.37 -8.92
CA ALA A 11 5.14 4.59 -7.70
C ALA A 11 6.20 3.51 -7.46
N THR A 12 5.86 2.24 -7.73
CA THR A 12 6.73 1.08 -7.44
C THR A 12 6.69 0.00 -8.53
N PRO A 13 6.97 0.33 -9.81
CA PRO A 13 6.85 -0.61 -10.93
C PRO A 13 7.81 -1.80 -10.80
N GLU A 14 9.05 -1.57 -10.32
CA GLU A 14 10.03 -2.65 -10.12
C GLU A 14 9.54 -3.68 -9.08
N LEU A 15 9.00 -3.20 -7.96
CA LEU A 15 8.44 -4.07 -6.93
C LEU A 15 7.24 -4.85 -7.45
N ALA A 16 6.34 -4.18 -8.20
CA ALA A 16 5.19 -4.82 -8.80
C ALA A 16 5.60 -5.95 -9.75
N GLN A 17 6.61 -5.73 -10.60
CA GLN A 17 7.15 -6.76 -11.48
C GLN A 17 7.77 -7.92 -10.68
N ARG A 18 8.52 -7.63 -9.61
CA ARG A 18 9.09 -8.67 -8.73
C ARG A 18 8.02 -9.50 -8.02
N ILE A 19 6.87 -8.91 -7.68
CA ILE A 19 5.72 -9.62 -7.12
C ILE A 19 5.08 -10.49 -8.19
N ALA A 20 4.79 -9.95 -9.38
CA ALA A 20 4.21 -10.69 -10.49
C ALA A 20 5.06 -11.91 -10.87
N ASN A 21 6.38 -11.74 -10.97
CA ASN A 21 7.32 -12.83 -11.25
C ASN A 21 7.26 -13.95 -10.21
N ARG A 22 7.15 -13.61 -8.91
CA ARG A 22 7.03 -14.61 -7.82
C ARG A 22 5.67 -15.31 -7.80
N LEU A 23 4.64 -14.68 -8.35
CA LEU A 23 3.31 -15.25 -8.52
C LEU A 23 3.14 -15.98 -9.87
N TYR A 24 4.22 -16.09 -10.66
CA TYR A 24 4.23 -16.71 -11.98
C TYR A 24 3.18 -16.12 -12.95
N THR A 25 2.98 -14.79 -12.87
CA THR A 25 2.07 -14.02 -13.73
C THR A 25 2.78 -12.78 -14.28
N SER A 26 2.14 -12.09 -15.22
CA SER A 26 2.54 -10.76 -15.68
C SER A 26 1.68 -9.67 -15.03
N LEU A 27 2.13 -8.43 -15.12
CA LEU A 27 1.28 -7.27 -14.91
C LEU A 27 0.27 -7.17 -16.07
N GLY A 28 -0.93 -6.72 -15.73
CA GLY A 28 -1.99 -6.44 -16.67
C GLY A 28 -1.70 -5.21 -17.53
N ASP A 29 -2.36 -5.14 -18.68
CA ASP A 29 -2.19 -4.05 -19.62
C ASP A 29 -3.02 -2.84 -19.18
N ALA A 30 -2.33 -1.79 -18.71
CA ALA A 30 -2.92 -0.51 -18.41
C ALA A 30 -1.97 0.63 -18.78
N ALA A 31 -2.50 1.67 -19.40
CA ALA A 31 -1.79 2.92 -19.59
C ALA A 31 -2.07 3.83 -18.39
N VAL A 32 -1.05 4.10 -17.58
CA VAL A 32 -1.12 5.00 -16.42
C VAL A 32 -0.11 6.13 -16.63
N GLY A 33 -0.59 7.33 -16.88
CA GLY A 33 0.24 8.47 -17.21
C GLY A 33 -0.43 9.78 -16.87
N ARG A 34 -0.10 10.83 -17.64
CA ARG A 34 -0.65 12.17 -17.45
C ARG A 34 -1.00 12.84 -18.76
N PHE A 35 -2.02 13.69 -18.72
CA PHE A 35 -2.27 14.67 -19.75
C PHE A 35 -1.21 15.79 -19.71
N SER A 36 -1.19 16.65 -20.74
CA SER A 36 -0.19 17.72 -20.88
C SER A 36 -0.26 18.79 -19.78
N ASP A 37 -1.41 18.92 -19.11
CA ASP A 37 -1.63 19.82 -17.97
C ASP A 37 -1.29 19.18 -16.61
N GLY A 38 -0.91 17.89 -16.60
CA GLY A 38 -0.49 17.17 -15.41
C GLY A 38 -1.58 16.36 -14.72
N GLU A 39 -2.82 16.38 -15.22
CA GLU A 39 -3.88 15.50 -14.71
C GLU A 39 -3.59 14.03 -14.99
N VAL A 40 -3.92 13.16 -14.03
CA VAL A 40 -3.72 11.71 -14.15
C VAL A 40 -4.63 11.14 -15.23
N SER A 41 -4.06 10.33 -16.11
CA SER A 41 -4.78 9.60 -17.17
C SER A 41 -4.59 8.10 -16.98
N VAL A 42 -5.70 7.37 -16.94
CA VAL A 42 -5.70 5.91 -16.75
C VAL A 42 -6.59 5.26 -17.79
N GLN A 43 -6.09 4.22 -18.43
CA GLN A 43 -6.85 3.34 -19.31
C GLN A 43 -6.49 1.88 -19.02
N ILE A 44 -7.50 1.06 -18.73
CA ILE A 44 -7.36 -0.40 -18.60
C ILE A 44 -7.57 -1.01 -19.99
N ASN A 45 -6.56 -1.70 -20.53
CA ASN A 45 -6.53 -2.16 -21.92
C ASN A 45 -6.95 -3.63 -22.09
N GLU A 46 -7.43 -4.26 -21.02
CA GLU A 46 -7.88 -5.65 -21.04
C GLU A 46 -9.19 -5.86 -20.26
N ASN A 47 -9.83 -7.01 -20.49
CA ASN A 47 -11.08 -7.34 -19.82
C ASN A 47 -10.82 -7.73 -18.36
N VAL A 48 -11.47 -7.03 -17.42
CA VAL A 48 -11.36 -7.27 -15.97
C VAL A 48 -12.68 -7.71 -15.33
N ARG A 49 -13.74 -7.95 -16.13
CA ARG A 49 -15.09 -8.21 -15.64
C ARG A 49 -15.13 -9.46 -14.76
N GLY A 50 -15.61 -9.31 -13.52
CA GLY A 50 -15.69 -10.39 -12.53
C GLY A 50 -14.34 -10.89 -12.02
N GLY A 51 -13.23 -10.27 -12.44
CA GLY A 51 -11.88 -10.61 -12.00
C GLY A 51 -11.60 -10.19 -10.55
N ASP A 52 -10.60 -10.83 -9.97
CA ASP A 52 -10.05 -10.50 -8.66
C ASP A 52 -8.77 -9.68 -8.85
N ILE A 53 -8.89 -8.38 -8.67
CA ILE A 53 -7.89 -7.41 -9.12
C ILE A 53 -7.06 -6.92 -7.93
N PHE A 54 -5.75 -6.91 -8.11
CA PHE A 54 -4.80 -6.35 -7.16
C PHE A 54 -4.06 -5.18 -7.80
N ILE A 55 -4.11 -4.00 -7.18
CA ILE A 55 -3.38 -2.82 -7.64
C ILE A 55 -2.17 -2.62 -6.72
N ILE A 56 -0.97 -2.79 -7.25
CA ILE A 56 0.29 -2.63 -6.51
C ILE A 56 0.77 -1.19 -6.70
N GLN A 57 0.57 -0.37 -5.68
CA GLN A 57 0.92 1.05 -5.72
C GLN A 57 1.18 1.56 -4.29
N SER A 58 2.43 1.91 -4.00
CA SER A 58 2.72 2.67 -2.78
C SER A 58 2.29 4.12 -2.93
N THR A 59 1.92 4.76 -1.83
CA THR A 59 1.63 6.21 -1.81
C THR A 59 2.84 6.99 -1.26
N CYS A 60 4.02 6.67 -1.79
CA CYS A 60 5.29 7.37 -1.50
C CYS A 60 5.44 8.64 -2.36
N ALA A 61 6.53 9.39 -2.20
CA ALA A 61 6.77 10.61 -2.98
C ALA A 61 6.83 10.30 -4.50
N PRO A 62 6.11 11.05 -5.37
CA PRO A 62 5.17 12.14 -5.06
C PRO A 62 3.81 11.65 -4.54
N THR A 63 3.55 11.90 -3.24
CA THR A 63 2.47 11.25 -2.47
C THR A 63 1.08 11.44 -3.08
N ASN A 64 0.75 12.68 -3.45
CA ASN A 64 -0.59 13.01 -3.95
C ASN A 64 -0.83 12.42 -5.33
N ASP A 65 0.17 12.47 -6.19
CA ASP A 65 0.06 11.94 -7.55
C ASP A 65 -0.12 10.42 -7.51
N ASN A 66 0.71 9.73 -6.73
CA ASN A 66 0.64 8.27 -6.58
C ASN A 66 -0.69 7.82 -5.94
N LEU A 67 -1.22 8.60 -4.98
CA LEU A 67 -2.55 8.38 -4.42
C LEU A 67 -3.65 8.60 -5.45
N MET A 68 -3.57 9.66 -6.26
CA MET A 68 -4.56 9.94 -7.30
C MET A 68 -4.53 8.89 -8.42
N GLU A 69 -3.36 8.42 -8.83
CA GLU A 69 -3.23 7.27 -9.74
C GLU A 69 -3.98 6.05 -9.20
N LEU A 70 -3.73 5.68 -7.93
CA LEU A 70 -4.43 4.55 -7.31
C LEU A 70 -5.95 4.72 -7.32
N VAL A 71 -6.44 5.89 -6.89
CA VAL A 71 -7.88 6.17 -6.81
C VAL A 71 -8.53 6.09 -8.19
N VAL A 72 -7.94 6.72 -9.21
CA VAL A 72 -8.49 6.73 -10.57
C VAL A 72 -8.42 5.33 -11.19
N MET A 73 -7.38 4.54 -10.90
CA MET A 73 -7.31 3.13 -11.31
C MET A 73 -8.44 2.30 -10.68
N VAL A 74 -8.73 2.48 -9.39
CA VAL A 74 -9.84 1.79 -8.71
C VAL A 74 -11.18 2.15 -9.36
N ASP A 75 -11.44 3.43 -9.63
CA ASP A 75 -12.68 3.86 -10.30
C ASP A 75 -12.81 3.23 -11.70
N ALA A 76 -11.74 3.23 -12.50
CA ALA A 76 -11.73 2.62 -13.83
C ALA A 76 -12.05 1.12 -13.78
N LEU A 77 -11.41 0.37 -12.87
CA LEU A 77 -11.63 -1.07 -12.68
C LEU A 77 -13.06 -1.37 -12.18
N ARG A 78 -13.57 -0.56 -11.24
CA ARG A 78 -14.93 -0.70 -10.71
C ARG A 78 -15.98 -0.49 -11.81
N ARG A 79 -15.83 0.57 -12.63
CA ARG A 79 -16.71 0.83 -13.77
C ARG A 79 -16.59 -0.23 -14.86
N ALA A 80 -15.41 -0.82 -15.02
CA ALA A 80 -15.18 -1.98 -15.89
C ALA A 80 -15.74 -3.30 -15.31
N SER A 81 -16.49 -3.25 -14.20
CA SER A 81 -17.14 -4.40 -13.56
C SER A 81 -16.16 -5.43 -12.99
N ALA A 82 -15.00 -4.99 -12.49
CA ALA A 82 -14.15 -5.83 -11.64
C ALA A 82 -14.98 -6.48 -10.52
N GLY A 83 -14.71 -7.74 -10.20
CA GLY A 83 -15.45 -8.47 -9.17
C GLY A 83 -15.01 -8.07 -7.76
N ARG A 84 -13.70 -7.91 -7.56
CA ARG A 84 -13.08 -7.43 -6.33
C ARG A 84 -11.84 -6.62 -6.64
N ILE A 85 -11.57 -5.56 -5.86
CA ILE A 85 -10.42 -4.69 -6.00
C ILE A 85 -9.68 -4.61 -4.66
N THR A 86 -8.48 -5.18 -4.62
CA THR A 86 -7.56 -5.10 -3.47
C THR A 86 -6.46 -4.08 -3.76
N ALA A 87 -6.35 -3.06 -2.92
CA ALA A 87 -5.25 -2.10 -2.98
C ALA A 87 -4.05 -2.63 -2.19
N VAL A 88 -2.98 -2.99 -2.90
CA VAL A 88 -1.70 -3.38 -2.31
C VAL A 88 -0.82 -2.13 -2.23
N ILE A 89 -0.71 -1.57 -1.03
CA ILE A 89 -0.03 -0.31 -0.72
C ILE A 89 1.18 -0.59 0.21
N PRO A 90 2.33 -1.05 -0.32
CA PRO A 90 3.48 -1.44 0.49
C PRO A 90 3.92 -0.35 1.48
N TYR A 91 4.02 0.90 1.01
CA TYR A 91 4.19 2.06 1.87
C TYR A 91 2.92 2.93 1.87
N PHE A 92 2.27 3.01 3.03
CA PHE A 92 1.10 3.87 3.24
C PHE A 92 1.52 5.31 3.58
N GLY A 93 1.45 6.20 2.61
CA GLY A 93 1.62 7.64 2.76
C GLY A 93 0.61 8.25 3.74
N TYR A 94 0.90 9.46 4.23
CA TYR A 94 0.10 10.15 5.25
C TYR A 94 -0.07 9.46 6.62
N ALA A 95 0.47 8.25 6.81
CA ALA A 95 0.33 7.47 8.04
C ALA A 95 0.79 8.19 9.32
N ARG A 96 1.69 9.18 9.21
CA ARG A 96 2.19 9.97 10.36
C ARG A 96 1.19 11.02 10.87
N GLN A 97 0.19 11.38 10.07
CA GLN A 97 -0.85 12.35 10.42
C GLN A 97 -2.16 11.63 10.75
N ASP A 98 -2.13 10.85 11.83
CA ASP A 98 -3.18 9.91 12.28
C ASP A 98 -4.02 10.43 13.47
N ARG A 99 -3.66 11.57 14.06
CA ARG A 99 -4.39 12.14 15.20
C ARG A 99 -4.25 13.66 15.31
N ARG A 100 -5.13 14.26 16.11
CA ARG A 100 -5.07 15.67 16.51
C ARG A 100 -4.37 15.80 17.87
N VAL A 101 -3.06 16.00 17.85
CA VAL A 101 -2.27 16.18 19.09
C VAL A 101 -2.74 17.44 19.82
N ARG A 102 -3.08 17.30 21.12
CA ARG A 102 -3.57 18.40 21.99
C ARG A 102 -4.77 19.16 21.39
N SER A 103 -5.64 18.45 20.67
CA SER A 103 -6.82 19.03 20.00
C SER A 103 -6.50 20.15 19.00
N ALA A 104 -5.28 20.19 18.47
CA ALA A 104 -4.87 21.15 17.45
C ALA A 104 -5.82 21.14 16.24
N ARG A 105 -5.94 22.28 15.55
CA ARG A 105 -6.74 22.43 14.32
C ARG A 105 -5.95 21.92 13.12
N VAL A 106 -5.72 20.61 13.08
CA VAL A 106 -4.97 19.91 12.04
C VAL A 106 -5.83 18.79 11.44
N PRO A 107 -5.60 18.39 10.18
CA PRO A 107 -6.28 17.26 9.59
C PRO A 107 -5.82 15.94 10.23
N ILE A 108 -6.64 14.90 10.06
CA ILE A 108 -6.24 13.50 10.25
C ILE A 108 -6.14 12.90 8.85
N THR A 109 -5.05 13.20 8.15
CA THR A 109 -4.95 12.91 6.71
C THR A 109 -4.94 11.41 6.42
N ALA A 110 -4.43 10.58 7.33
CA ALA A 110 -4.53 9.12 7.19
C ALA A 110 -6.00 8.64 7.12
N LYS A 111 -6.90 9.23 7.93
CA LYS A 111 -8.34 8.91 7.86
C LYS A 111 -8.98 9.45 6.58
N VAL A 112 -8.61 10.65 6.14
CA VAL A 112 -9.07 11.19 4.85
C VAL A 112 -8.70 10.26 3.69
N VAL A 113 -7.47 9.74 3.67
CA VAL A 113 -7.04 8.76 2.66
C VAL A 113 -7.82 7.45 2.75
N ALA A 114 -8.05 6.95 3.97
CA ALA A 114 -8.84 5.72 4.18
C ALA A 114 -10.29 5.88 3.69
N ASP A 115 -10.93 7.01 3.99
CA ASP A 115 -12.28 7.35 3.51
C ASP A 115 -12.31 7.46 1.99
N PHE A 116 -11.28 8.06 1.40
CA PHE A 116 -11.20 8.25 -0.04
C PHE A 116 -11.09 6.91 -0.79
N LEU A 117 -10.21 6.01 -0.32
CA LEU A 117 -10.07 4.66 -0.87
C LEU A 117 -11.33 3.81 -0.69
N SER A 118 -11.97 3.90 0.47
CA SER A 118 -13.22 3.17 0.74
C SER A 118 -14.36 3.69 -0.17
N SER A 119 -14.44 5.01 -0.36
CA SER A 119 -15.46 5.66 -1.19
C SER A 119 -15.37 5.27 -2.68
N VAL A 120 -14.15 5.25 -3.24
CA VAL A 120 -13.96 4.88 -4.65
C VAL A 120 -14.23 3.39 -4.91
N GLY A 121 -14.20 2.55 -3.87
CA GLY A 121 -14.63 1.14 -3.92
C GLY A 121 -13.49 0.15 -3.87
N VAL A 122 -12.46 0.43 -3.05
CA VAL A 122 -11.50 -0.59 -2.64
C VAL A 122 -12.21 -1.57 -1.69
N ASP A 123 -12.08 -2.88 -1.93
CA ASP A 123 -12.70 -3.93 -1.11
C ASP A 123 -11.79 -4.45 0.01
N ARG A 124 -10.48 -4.25 -0.13
CA ARG A 124 -9.45 -4.67 0.84
C ARG A 124 -8.16 -3.87 0.65
N VAL A 125 -7.44 -3.61 1.73
CA VAL A 125 -6.11 -3.00 1.68
C VAL A 125 -5.07 -3.98 2.21
N LEU A 126 -3.94 -4.11 1.53
CA LEU A 126 -2.74 -4.79 2.04
C LEU A 126 -1.60 -3.79 2.14
N THR A 127 -0.91 -3.74 3.27
CA THR A 127 0.18 -2.78 3.52
C THR A 127 1.26 -3.38 4.40
N VAL A 128 2.44 -2.75 4.46
CA VAL A 128 3.60 -3.24 5.22
C VAL A 128 3.96 -2.24 6.30
N ASP A 129 4.08 -2.72 7.55
CA ASP A 129 4.56 -1.96 8.71
C ASP A 129 3.92 -0.57 8.85
N LEU A 130 2.58 -0.53 9.01
CA LEU A 130 1.86 0.72 9.29
C LEU A 130 2.50 1.50 10.44
N HIS A 131 2.60 2.82 10.28
CA HIS A 131 3.19 3.70 11.29
C HIS A 131 2.53 3.54 12.67
N ALA A 132 1.21 3.38 12.69
CA ALA A 132 0.41 3.06 13.85
C ALA A 132 -0.63 2.00 13.43
N GLU A 133 -0.69 0.88 14.14
CA GLU A 133 -1.60 -0.23 13.79
C GLU A 133 -3.08 0.16 13.89
N GLN A 134 -3.41 1.17 14.70
CA GLN A 134 -4.76 1.70 14.86
C GLN A 134 -5.32 2.28 13.55
N ILE A 135 -4.46 2.60 12.57
CA ILE A 135 -4.88 3.03 11.23
C ILE A 135 -5.75 1.96 10.55
N GLN A 136 -5.62 0.68 10.90
CA GLN A 136 -6.53 -0.36 10.41
C GLN A 136 -8.00 -0.04 10.76
N GLY A 137 -8.25 0.55 11.93
CA GLY A 137 -9.58 0.98 12.35
C GLY A 137 -10.09 2.26 11.65
N PHE A 138 -9.29 2.87 10.76
CA PHE A 138 -9.77 3.97 9.91
C PHE A 138 -10.52 3.48 8.68
N PHE A 139 -10.32 2.22 8.28
CA PHE A 139 -10.97 1.64 7.12
C PHE A 139 -12.26 0.91 7.53
N ASP A 140 -13.27 1.03 6.68
CA ASP A 140 -14.51 0.24 6.78
C ASP A 140 -14.40 -1.11 6.04
N VAL A 141 -13.23 -1.39 5.47
CA VAL A 141 -12.89 -2.61 4.73
C VAL A 141 -11.74 -3.36 5.41
N PRO A 142 -11.58 -4.67 5.18
CA PRO A 142 -10.45 -5.42 5.74
C PRO A 142 -9.10 -4.82 5.35
N VAL A 143 -8.21 -4.71 6.34
CA VAL A 143 -6.82 -4.27 6.16
C VAL A 143 -5.89 -5.37 6.65
N ASP A 144 -5.02 -5.85 5.78
CA ASP A 144 -3.95 -6.77 6.13
C ASP A 144 -2.64 -5.97 6.28
N ASN A 145 -2.22 -5.72 7.52
CA ASN A 145 -0.92 -5.13 7.84
C ASN A 145 0.12 -6.24 8.05
N VAL A 146 0.99 -6.46 7.06
CA VAL A 146 2.08 -7.44 7.17
C VAL A 146 3.34 -6.78 7.76
N PHE A 147 4.15 -7.58 8.45
CA PHE A 147 5.38 -7.09 9.08
C PHE A 147 6.61 -7.46 8.25
N GLY A 148 7.47 -6.48 7.98
CA GLY A 148 8.76 -6.70 7.32
C GLY A 148 9.83 -7.26 8.26
N SER A 149 9.56 -7.30 9.57
CA SER A 149 10.51 -7.74 10.60
C SER A 149 11.11 -9.14 10.36
N PRO A 150 10.39 -10.17 9.90
CA PRO A 150 11.00 -11.50 9.69
C PRO A 150 12.10 -11.45 8.63
N ILE A 151 11.93 -10.66 7.56
CA ILE A 151 12.91 -10.52 6.48
C ILE A 151 14.15 -9.76 6.99
N LEU A 152 13.96 -8.72 7.79
CA LEU A 152 15.06 -7.96 8.39
C LEU A 152 15.86 -8.82 9.38
N LEU A 153 15.18 -9.64 10.17
CA LEU A 153 15.83 -10.55 11.12
C LEU A 153 16.63 -11.63 10.40
N GLU A 154 16.08 -12.22 9.34
CA GLU A 154 16.79 -13.20 8.52
C GLU A 154 18.09 -12.61 7.95
N ASP A 155 18.05 -11.38 7.41
CA ASP A 155 19.23 -10.67 6.91
C ASP A 155 20.26 -10.38 8.02
N MET A 156 19.81 -9.90 9.18
CA MET A 156 20.69 -9.63 10.34
C MET A 156 21.39 -10.90 10.84
N LEU A 157 20.70 -12.03 10.89
CA LEU A 157 21.27 -13.32 11.31
C LEU A 157 22.35 -13.80 10.35
N GLN A 158 22.21 -13.53 9.04
CA GLN A 158 23.23 -13.90 8.04
C GLN A 158 24.54 -13.11 8.18
N LEU A 159 24.53 -11.95 8.84
CA LEU A 159 25.71 -11.13 9.07
C LEU A 159 26.67 -11.71 10.14
N ASN A 160 26.26 -12.71 10.93
CA ASN A 160 27.07 -13.34 11.99
C ASN A 160 27.74 -12.32 12.94
N LEU A 161 26.97 -11.31 13.38
CA LEU A 161 27.47 -10.27 14.28
C LEU A 161 27.77 -10.84 15.67
N ASP A 162 28.89 -10.41 16.27
CA ASP A 162 29.23 -10.74 17.66
C ASP A 162 28.58 -9.74 18.62
N ASN A 163 27.80 -10.26 19.57
CA ASN A 163 27.06 -9.50 20.58
C ASN A 163 26.33 -8.24 20.06
N PRO A 164 25.44 -8.36 19.04
CA PRO A 164 24.71 -7.22 18.50
C PRO A 164 23.69 -6.68 19.52
N ILE A 165 23.47 -5.37 19.49
CA ILE A 165 22.47 -4.68 20.32
C ILE A 165 21.48 -3.97 19.41
N VAL A 166 20.19 -4.16 19.68
CA VAL A 166 19.11 -3.43 19.02
C VAL A 166 18.83 -2.12 19.76
N VAL A 167 18.88 -1.01 19.04
CA VAL A 167 18.68 0.34 19.60
C VAL A 167 17.43 0.97 18.98
N SER A 168 16.51 1.42 19.83
CA SER A 168 15.39 2.24 19.37
C SER A 168 15.86 3.69 19.15
N PRO A 169 15.60 4.30 17.99
CA PRO A 169 16.01 5.68 17.71
C PRO A 169 15.17 6.72 18.46
N ASP A 170 13.97 6.35 18.91
CA ASP A 170 13.06 7.22 19.65
C ASP A 170 12.11 6.40 20.56
N ILE A 171 11.30 7.09 21.36
CA ILE A 171 10.36 6.48 22.30
C ILE A 171 9.24 5.70 21.58
N GLY A 172 8.78 6.17 20.42
CA GLY A 172 7.72 5.53 19.64
C GLY A 172 8.18 4.25 18.94
N GLY A 173 9.48 4.08 18.72
CA GLY A 173 10.09 2.90 18.12
C GLY A 173 10.32 1.73 19.08
N VAL A 174 10.20 1.93 20.40
CA VAL A 174 10.62 0.93 21.41
C VAL A 174 9.88 -0.40 21.25
N VAL A 175 8.59 -0.36 20.95
CA VAL A 175 7.78 -1.57 20.72
C VAL A 175 8.30 -2.36 19.52
N ARG A 176 8.62 -1.67 18.41
CA ARG A 176 9.18 -2.30 17.20
C ARG A 176 10.59 -2.86 17.45
N ALA A 177 11.44 -2.12 18.17
CA ALA A 177 12.77 -2.57 18.55
C ALA A 177 12.73 -3.82 19.45
N ALA A 178 11.77 -3.90 20.37
CA ALA A 178 11.62 -5.05 21.26
C ALA A 178 11.13 -6.31 20.51
N LEU A 179 10.27 -6.16 19.50
CA LEU A 179 9.82 -7.28 18.67
C LEU A 179 10.99 -7.96 17.95
N SER A 180 12.02 -7.21 17.54
CA SER A 180 13.22 -7.77 16.92
C SER A 180 14.11 -8.59 17.88
N LEU A 181 13.87 -8.54 19.19
CA LEU A 181 14.62 -9.30 20.20
C LEU A 181 13.94 -10.62 20.60
N SER A 182 12.69 -10.83 20.15
CA SER A 182 11.82 -11.93 20.63
C SER A 182 11.77 -13.13 19.68
N CYS A 183 12.47 -13.07 18.55
CA CYS A 183 12.62 -14.14 17.56
C CYS A 183 14.07 -14.64 17.57
#